data_AF-A0A7W5M3N6-F1
#
_entry.id   AF-A0A7W5M3N6-F1
#
_cell.length_a   1.000
_cell.length_b   1.000
_cell.length_c   1.000
_cell.angle_alpha   90.00
_cell.angle_beta   90.00
_cell.angle_gamma   90.00
#
_symmetry.space_group_name_H-M   'P 1'
#
loop_
_entity.id
_entity.type
_entity.pdbx_description
1 polymer ?
#
loop_
_entity_poly.entity_id
_entity_poly.type
_entity_poly.pdbx_seq_one_letter_code
_entity_poly.pdbx_strand_id
1 'polypeptide(L)'
;MHVVGTQVIPAYGNKGGFTVEFVGDGGEVVSVQIKSDRGRQLNRLNAVEKAREVMGCLATAPIREGDNGQPVAVENARSRGDEEAMEEQLDEGLEGTFPASDPVSITNTTISKSSKH
;
A
#
# COMPACT_ATOMS: atom_id res chain seq x y z
N MET A 1 2.00 31.65 5.94
CA MET A 1 1.25 31.00 4.86
C MET A 1 -0.24 31.30 4.99
N HIS A 2 -0.79 32.06 4.05
CA HIS A 2 -2.23 32.19 3.82
C HIS A 2 -2.58 31.45 2.52
N VAL A 3 -3.48 30.48 2.56
CA VAL A 3 -3.84 29.69 1.37
C VAL A 3 -4.69 30.54 0.44
N VAL A 4 -4.15 30.88 -0.74
CA VAL A 4 -4.84 31.66 -1.80
C VAL A 4 -5.42 30.79 -2.91
N GLY A 5 -4.98 29.53 -3.00
CA GLY A 5 -5.45 28.58 -4.02
C GLY A 5 -5.48 27.15 -3.51
N THR A 6 -6.44 26.36 -4.01
CA THR A 6 -6.50 24.91 -3.77
C THR A 6 -6.92 24.19 -5.04
N GLN A 7 -6.13 23.22 -5.47
CA GLN A 7 -6.43 22.38 -6.62
C GLN A 7 -6.48 20.90 -6.21
N VAL A 8 -7.45 20.16 -6.74
CA VAL A 8 -7.58 18.72 -6.51
C VAL A 8 -7.42 18.00 -7.84
N ILE A 9 -6.36 17.21 -7.95
CA ILE A 9 -5.97 16.46 -9.14
C ILE A 9 -6.22 14.97 -8.87
N PRO A 10 -7.14 14.31 -9.60
CA PRO A 10 -7.28 12.87 -9.49
C PRO A 10 -6.01 12.18 -10.03
N ALA A 11 -5.52 11.17 -9.33
CA ALA A 11 -4.43 10.35 -9.84
C ALA A 11 -4.96 9.48 -10.99
N TYR A 12 -4.42 9.68 -12.19
CA TYR A 12 -4.78 8.86 -13.35
C TYR A 12 -3.95 7.55 -13.33
N GLY A 13 -4.62 6.40 -13.31
CA GLY A 13 -4.00 5.06 -13.41
C GLY A 13 -4.50 4.04 -12.37
N ASN A 14 -3.89 2.86 -12.34
CA ASN A 14 -4.25 1.74 -11.43
C ASN A 14 -4.00 2.02 -9.94
N LYS A 15 -3.38 3.16 -9.60
CA LYS A 15 -3.13 3.62 -8.23
C LYS A 15 -4.12 4.73 -7.94
N GLY A 16 -5.40 4.39 -7.70
CA GLY A 16 -6.43 5.36 -7.36
C GLY A 16 -5.99 6.30 -6.24
N GLY A 17 -6.44 7.55 -6.26
CA GLY A 17 -6.06 8.56 -5.27
C GLY A 17 -6.28 9.99 -5.76
N PHE A 18 -5.94 10.95 -4.89
CA PHE A 18 -6.03 12.38 -5.18
C PHE A 18 -4.78 13.09 -4.70
N THR A 19 -4.34 14.07 -5.47
CA THR A 19 -3.33 15.04 -5.07
C THR A 19 -4.03 16.36 -4.82
N VAL A 20 -3.81 16.95 -3.65
CA VAL A 20 -4.31 18.27 -3.29
C VAL A 20 -3.15 19.24 -3.23
N GLU A 21 -3.18 20.28 -4.06
CA GLU A 21 -2.19 21.35 -4.05
C GLU A 21 -2.75 22.58 -3.35
N PHE A 22 -1.99 23.10 -2.39
CA PHE A 22 -2.26 24.36 -1.71
C PHE A 22 -1.22 25.39 -2.15
N VAL A 23 -1.70 26.55 -2.61
CA VAL A 23 -0.85 27.68 -3.00
C VAL A 23 -0.97 28.76 -1.94
N GLY A 24 0.17 29.15 -1.36
CA GLY A 24 0.30 30.23 -0.39
C GLY A 24 0.44 31.60 -1.07
N ASP A 25 0.08 32.66 -0.35
CA ASP A 25 0.26 34.05 -0.74
C ASP A 25 1.73 34.43 -1.00
N GLY A 26 2.66 33.76 -0.33
CA GLY A 26 4.11 33.92 -0.53
C GLY A 26 4.69 33.18 -1.74
N GLY A 27 3.86 32.51 -2.55
CA GLY A 27 4.31 31.65 -3.66
C GLY A 27 4.71 30.24 -3.24
N GLU A 28 4.51 29.88 -1.97
CA GLU A 28 4.74 28.52 -1.45
C GLU A 28 3.71 27.57 -2.07
N VAL A 29 4.15 26.39 -2.52
CA VAL A 29 3.24 25.34 -3.01
C VAL A 29 3.45 24.09 -2.19
N VAL A 30 2.37 23.56 -1.64
CA VAL A 30 2.37 22.31 -0.87
C VAL A 30 1.46 21.31 -1.54
N SER A 31 2.03 20.19 -2.00
CA SER A 31 1.29 19.11 -2.65
C SER A 31 1.15 17.92 -1.70
N VAL A 32 -0.10 17.53 -1.41
CA VAL A 32 -0.42 16.39 -0.55
C VAL A 32 -1.01 15.28 -1.42
N GLN A 33 -0.27 14.17 -1.56
CA GLN A 33 -0.73 13.01 -2.30
C GLN A 33 -1.33 11.97 -1.37
N ILE A 34 -2.59 11.61 -1.60
CA ILE A 34 -3.33 10.64 -0.80
C ILE A 34 -3.76 9.49 -1.71
N LYS A 35 -3.31 8.28 -1.41
CA LYS A 35 -3.74 7.08 -2.12
C LYS A 35 -5.13 6.66 -1.65
N SER A 36 -5.97 6.21 -2.58
CA SER A 36 -7.22 5.57 -2.24
C SER A 36 -6.90 4.13 -1.81
N ASP A 37 -7.20 3.80 -0.56
CA ASP A 37 -7.10 2.43 -0.05
C ASP A 37 -8.47 1.74 -0.09
N ARG A 38 -8.50 0.40 -0.11
CA ARG A 38 -9.73 -0.39 -0.30
C ARG A 38 -10.80 -0.10 0.76
N GLY A 39 -10.42 0.37 1.96
CA GLY A 39 -11.35 0.75 3.02
C GLY A 39 -11.73 2.24 3.07
N ARG A 40 -11.03 3.11 2.32
CA ARG A 40 -11.21 4.56 2.41
C ARG A 40 -11.61 5.11 1.05
N GLN A 41 -12.91 5.36 0.86
CA GLN A 41 -13.42 6.03 -0.32
C GLN A 41 -12.95 7.49 -0.32
N LEU A 42 -11.82 7.75 -0.96
CA LEU A 42 -11.34 9.10 -1.23
C LEU A 42 -12.07 9.62 -2.47
N ASN A 43 -12.60 10.83 -2.41
CA ASN A 43 -13.30 11.49 -3.49
C ASN A 43 -12.95 12.98 -3.51
N ARG A 44 -13.33 13.70 -4.57
CA ARG A 44 -12.95 15.12 -4.73
C ARG A 44 -13.46 16.01 -3.59
N LEU A 45 -14.60 15.65 -2.98
CA LEU A 45 -15.23 16.41 -1.90
C LEU A 45 -14.46 16.26 -0.58
N ASN A 46 -14.02 15.03 -0.26
CA ASN A 46 -13.32 14.75 1.00
C ASN A 46 -11.79 14.85 0.91
N ALA A 47 -11.22 14.90 -0.30
CA ALA A 47 -9.77 14.96 -0.50
C ALA A 47 -9.13 16.18 0.19
N VAL A 48 -9.79 17.34 0.14
CA VAL A 48 -9.29 18.58 0.76
C VAL A 48 -9.28 18.48 2.28
N GLU A 49 -10.36 17.98 2.87
CA GLU A 49 -10.45 17.77 4.32
C GLU A 49 -9.39 16.77 4.79
N LYS A 50 -9.25 15.66 4.06
CA LYS A 50 -8.26 14.63 4.34
C LYS A 50 -6.84 15.18 4.25
N ALA A 51 -6.55 16.01 3.25
CA ALA A 51 -5.25 16.64 3.09
C ALA A 51 -4.93 17.60 4.24
N ARG A 52 -5.92 18.36 4.74
CA ARG A 52 -5.77 19.21 5.92
C ARG A 52 -5.48 18.40 7.18
N GLU A 53 -6.17 17.27 7.37
CA GLU A 53 -5.91 16.37 8.50
C GLU A 53 -4.48 15.82 8.46
N VAL A 54 -4.05 15.33 7.30
CA VAL A 54 -2.67 14.82 7.09
C VAL A 54 -1.64 15.91 7.38
N MET A 55 -1.87 17.13 6.89
CA MET A 55 -1.01 18.29 7.17
C MET A 55 -0.98 18.65 8.65
N GLY A 56 -2.12 18.60 9.34
CA GLY A 56 -2.21 18.82 10.79
C GLY A 56 -1.40 17.81 11.57
N CYS A 57 -1.51 16.52 11.23
CA CYS A 57 -0.66 15.48 11.82
C CYS A 57 0.82 15.74 11.54
N LEU A 58 1.18 16.05 10.29
CA LEU A 58 2.56 16.33 9.88
C LEU A 58 3.17 17.50 10.66
N ALA A 59 2.40 18.57 10.92
CA ALA A 59 2.86 19.74 11.69
C ALA A 59 3.25 19.40 13.13
N THR A 60 2.66 18.34 13.70
CA THR A 60 2.95 17.88 15.08
C THR A 60 3.87 16.67 15.14
N ALA A 61 4.08 15.99 14.01
CA ALA A 61 4.85 14.76 13.96
C ALA A 61 6.35 15.07 14.19
N PRO A 62 7.05 14.27 15.01
CA PRO A 62 8.50 14.41 15.13
C PRO A 62 9.14 14.06 13.79
N ILE A 63 9.92 14.99 13.24
CA ILE A 63 10.77 14.69 12.09
C ILE A 63 11.89 13.80 12.60
N ARG A 64 11.89 12.53 12.17
CA ARG A 64 12.98 11.61 12.47
C ARG A 64 14.20 12.06 11.65
N GLU A 65 15.08 12.83 12.28
CA GLU A 65 16.40 13.13 11.74
C GLU A 65 17.26 11.86 11.86
N GLY A 66 17.31 11.08 10.79
CA GLY A 66 18.11 9.86 10.76
C GLY A 66 17.56 8.80 9.83
N ASP A 67 17.34 9.12 8.56
CA ASP A 67 17.14 8.10 7.56
C ASP A 67 17.66 8.53 6.19
N ASN A 68 18.45 7.67 5.58
CA ASN A 68 19.25 7.92 4.38
C ASN A 68 18.35 7.82 3.13
N GLY A 69 17.25 8.56 3.10
CA GLY A 69 16.32 8.63 1.96
C GLY A 69 15.49 7.39 1.71
N GLN A 70 15.41 6.43 2.66
CA GLN A 70 14.50 5.30 2.55
C GLN A 70 13.22 5.58 3.32
N PRO A 71 12.03 5.52 2.71
CA PRO A 71 10.79 5.57 3.49
C PRO A 71 10.74 4.29 4.33
N VAL A 72 10.92 4.41 5.64
CA VAL A 72 10.61 3.33 6.59
C VAL A 72 9.17 2.89 6.37
N ALA A 73 9.02 1.75 5.71
CA ALA A 73 7.75 1.05 5.64
C ALA A 73 7.27 0.86 7.07
N VAL A 74 5.99 1.16 7.30
CA VAL A 74 5.24 0.92 8.53
C VAL A 74 5.79 -0.33 9.25
N GLU A 75 6.20 -0.13 10.50
CA GLU A 75 6.82 -1.15 11.35
C GLU A 75 6.05 -2.48 11.26
N ASN A 76 6.64 -3.48 10.60
CA ASN A 76 6.21 -4.85 10.75
C ASN A 76 6.61 -5.35 12.15
N ALA A 77 5.90 -6.33 12.71
CA ALA A 77 6.20 -6.93 14.02
C ALA A 77 7.68 -7.30 14.20
N ARG A 78 8.37 -7.65 13.10
CA ARG A 78 9.82 -7.86 13.01
C ARG A 78 10.68 -6.74 13.59
N SER A 79 10.24 -5.48 13.50
CA SER A 79 10.99 -4.31 13.99
C SER A 79 10.80 -4.05 15.49
N ARG A 80 9.75 -4.60 16.11
CA ARG A 80 9.45 -4.44 17.55
C ARG A 80 10.11 -5.50 18.44
N GLY A 81 10.77 -6.50 17.85
CA GLY A 81 11.44 -7.58 18.59
C GLY A 81 10.49 -8.48 19.37
N ASP A 82 9.21 -8.47 19.01
CA ASP A 82 8.17 -9.29 19.65
C ASP A 82 8.17 -10.67 18.97
N GLU A 83 8.98 -11.58 19.51
CA GLU A 83 9.23 -12.91 18.95
C GLU A 83 7.95 -13.76 18.91
N GLU A 84 7.11 -13.69 19.96
CA GLU A 84 5.83 -14.42 20.03
C GLU A 84 4.88 -14.00 18.89
N ALA A 85 4.72 -12.69 18.66
CA ALA A 85 3.88 -12.20 17.56
C ALA A 85 4.46 -12.54 16.18
N MET A 86 5.79 -12.76 16.07
CA MET A 86 6.42 -13.23 14.84
C MET A 86 6.12 -14.71 14.60
N GLU A 87 6.18 -15.54 15.63
CA GLU A 87 5.87 -16.97 15.56
C GLU A 87 4.41 -17.21 15.17
N GLU A 88 3.47 -16.50 15.78
CA GLU A 88 2.04 -16.60 15.45
C GLU A 88 1.76 -16.28 13.97
N GLN A 89 2.40 -15.25 13.41
CA GLN A 89 2.24 -14.87 11.99
C GLN A 89 2.87 -15.88 11.03
N LEU A 90 3.96 -16.53 11.45
CA LEU A 90 4.62 -17.57 10.66
C LEU A 90 3.76 -18.84 10.63
N ASP A 91 3.16 -19.20 11.77
CA ASP A 91 2.28 -20.36 11.89
C ASP A 91 1.01 -20.18 11.04
N GLU A 92 0.32 -19.04 11.17
CA GLU A 92 -0.89 -18.73 10.37
C GLU A 92 -0.62 -18.71 8.85
N GLY A 93 0.58 -18.28 8.42
CA GLY A 93 0.99 -18.33 7.01
C GLY A 93 1.33 -19.74 6.49
N LEU A 94 1.70 -20.64 7.39
CA LEU A 94 1.95 -22.06 7.12
C LEU A 94 0.65 -22.89 7.18
N GLU A 95 -0.35 -22.42 7.92
CA GLU A 95 -1.71 -22.97 7.98
C GLU A 95 -2.43 -22.84 6.62
N GLY A 96 -2.18 -23.80 5.73
CA GLY A 96 -2.83 -23.92 4.42
C GLY A 96 -1.89 -23.98 3.22
N THR A 97 -0.58 -23.86 3.40
CA THR A 97 0.42 -23.95 2.31
C THR A 97 0.83 -25.39 1.99
N PHE A 98 0.45 -26.36 2.83
CA PHE A 98 0.77 -27.77 2.61
C PHE A 98 -0.50 -28.62 2.47
N PRO A 99 -0.93 -28.98 1.25
CA PRO A 99 -1.33 -30.36 1.06
C PRO A 99 -0.08 -31.20 1.38
N ALA A 100 -0.18 -32.15 2.32
CA ALA A 100 0.91 -33.07 2.66
C ALA A 100 1.27 -34.05 1.51
N SER A 101 1.12 -33.64 0.25
CA SER A 101 1.44 -34.40 -0.95
C SER A 101 1.37 -33.45 -2.14
N ASP A 102 2.48 -33.28 -2.85
CA ASP A 102 2.46 -32.80 -4.23
C ASP A 102 1.31 -33.46 -5.00
N PRO A 103 0.57 -32.72 -5.85
CA PRO A 103 -0.46 -33.34 -6.67
C PRO A 103 0.16 -34.52 -7.44
N VAL A 104 -0.50 -35.68 -7.37
CA VAL A 104 -0.05 -36.88 -8.10
C VAL A 104 0.07 -36.51 -9.59
N SER A 105 1.29 -36.57 -10.12
CA SER A 105 1.55 -36.31 -11.54
C SER A 105 0.92 -37.41 -12.38
N ILE A 106 -0.20 -37.09 -13.04
CA ILE A 106 -0.88 -38.00 -13.96
C ILE A 106 -0.11 -38.01 -15.28
N THR A 107 0.68 -39.07 -15.51
CA THR A 107 1.29 -39.33 -16.83
C THR A 107 0.33 -40.16 -17.69
N ASN A 108 -0.64 -39.51 -18.34
CA ASN A 108 -1.44 -40.18 -19.37
C ASN A 108 -0.63 -40.28 -20.67
N THR A 109 -0.07 -41.46 -20.96
CA THR A 109 0.51 -41.76 -22.28
C THR A 109 -0.61 -42.15 -23.27
N THR A 110 -0.82 -41.33 -24.29
CA THR A 110 -1.77 -41.56 -25.39
C THR A 110 -1.04 -42.05 -26.64
N ILE A 111 -0.35 -43.19 -26.56
CA ILE A 111 0.17 -43.85 -27.77
C ILE A 111 -0.95 -44.72 -28.35
N SER A 112 -1.75 -44.12 -29.23
CA SER A 112 -2.66 -44.85 -30.11
C SER A 112 -1.83 -45.65 -31.13
N LYS A 113 -1.63 -46.95 -30.88
CA LYS A 113 -1.14 -47.86 -31.93
C LYS A 113 -2.33 -48.36 -32.74
N SER A 114 -2.52 -47.66 -33.84
CA SER A 114 -3.24 -48.06 -35.05
C SER A 114 -3.17 -49.58 -35.31
N SER A 115 -4.35 -50.16 -35.45
CA SER A 115 -4.73 -51.31 -36.27
C SER A 115 -3.78 -51.63 -37.45
N LYS A 116 -3.38 -52.91 -37.52
CA LYS A 116 -3.10 -53.78 -38.71
C LYS A 116 -2.39 -55.05 -38.17
N HIS A 117 -2.69 -56.30 -38.50
CA HIS A 117 -3.38 -56.94 -39.62
C HIS A 117 -3.91 -58.29 -39.12
#